data_AF-A0A830BJT7-F1
#
_entry.id   AF-A0A830BJT7-F1
#
_cell.length_a   1.000
_cell.length_b   1.000
_cell.length_c   1.000
_cell.angle_alpha   90.00
_cell.angle_beta   90.00
_cell.angle_gamma   90.00
#
_symmetry.space_group_name_H-M   'P 1'
#
loop_
_entity.id
_entity.type
_entity.pdbx_description
1 polymer ?
#
loop_
_entity_poly.entity_id
_entity_poly.type
_entity_poly.pdbx_seq_one_letter_code
_entity_poly.pdbx_strand_id
1 'polypeptide(L)'
;EDCRLRGTAFRLGAVLRDILDQFLPVDAHIRSNGRVRIAVTEILWRPRGLLVDKFDSKEDLINAVFTSSFIPGYLAPRPATMFRNRLCIDGGLTLFMPPTSAAQTVRVCAFPASRLGLQGIGISPDCNPENRASPRELFNWALEPAADDILDKLFELGYRDAAVWAEANPVEKIVRDDSNDLENGQAQK
;
A
#
# COMPACT_ATOMS: atom_id res chain seq x y z
N GLU A 1 -21.15 2.31 8.09
CA GLU A 1 -22.12 1.32 8.59
C GLU A 1 -22.36 0.14 7.63
N ASP A 2 -22.44 0.35 6.31
CA ASP A 2 -22.76 -0.71 5.33
C ASP A 2 -21.90 -1.98 5.46
N CYS A 3 -20.58 -1.90 5.21
CA CYS A 3 -19.70 -3.08 5.28
C CYS A 3 -19.63 -3.73 6.68
N ARG A 4 -19.86 -2.96 7.75
CA ARG A 4 -19.83 -3.47 9.13
C ARG A 4 -21.06 -4.31 9.44
N LEU A 5 -22.23 -3.92 8.95
CA LEU A 5 -23.49 -4.60 9.23
C LEU A 5 -23.84 -5.68 8.21
N ARG A 6 -23.40 -5.51 6.95
CA ARG A 6 -23.81 -6.35 5.82
C ARG A 6 -22.66 -7.17 5.21
N GLY A 7 -21.49 -7.12 5.84
CA GLY A 7 -20.26 -7.77 5.37
C GLY A 7 -19.55 -7.00 4.27
N THR A 8 -18.28 -7.34 4.07
CA THR A 8 -17.38 -6.71 3.09
C THR A 8 -17.40 -7.41 1.73
N ALA A 9 -17.57 -8.73 1.73
CA ALA A 9 -17.57 -9.54 0.52
C ALA A 9 -18.56 -9.01 -0.53
N PHE A 10 -18.06 -8.80 -1.75
CA PHE A 10 -18.79 -8.31 -2.91
C PHE A 10 -19.37 -6.89 -2.80
N ARG A 11 -19.15 -6.20 -1.67
CA ARG A 11 -19.66 -4.85 -1.37
C ARG A 11 -18.55 -3.81 -1.31
N LEU A 12 -17.40 -4.21 -0.81
CA LEU A 12 -16.27 -3.31 -0.57
C LEU A 12 -15.87 -2.56 -1.84
N GLY A 13 -16.00 -3.17 -3.02
CA GLY A 13 -15.69 -2.49 -4.27
C GLY A 13 -16.54 -1.25 -4.55
N ALA A 14 -17.86 -1.34 -4.35
CA ALA A 14 -18.75 -0.19 -4.57
C ALA A 14 -18.48 0.91 -3.54
N VAL A 15 -18.41 0.53 -2.26
CA VAL A 15 -18.12 1.45 -1.15
C VAL A 15 -16.77 2.15 -1.35
N LEU A 16 -15.73 1.42 -1.78
CA LEU A 16 -14.41 1.99 -2.05
C LEU A 16 -14.48 3.06 -3.15
N ARG A 17 -15.18 2.80 -4.25
CA ARG A 17 -15.32 3.78 -5.34
C ARG A 17 -16.05 5.03 -4.87
N ASP A 18 -17.15 4.87 -4.16
CA ASP A 18 -17.95 5.98 -3.66
C ASP A 18 -17.15 6.86 -2.68
N ILE A 19 -16.40 6.25 -1.76
CA ILE A 19 -15.53 6.96 -0.82
C ILE A 19 -14.39 7.68 -1.57
N LEU A 20 -13.72 7.02 -2.50
CA LEU A 20 -12.65 7.67 -3.25
C LEU A 20 -13.18 8.84 -4.10
N ASP A 21 -14.35 8.71 -4.70
CA ASP A 21 -14.95 9.80 -5.45
C ASP A 21 -15.41 10.95 -4.53
N GLN A 22 -15.97 10.65 -3.36
CA GLN A 22 -16.40 11.69 -2.43
C GLN A 22 -15.22 12.49 -1.83
N PHE A 23 -14.13 11.80 -1.46
CA PHE A 23 -13.06 12.39 -0.64
C PHE A 23 -11.83 12.84 -1.43
N LEU A 24 -11.57 12.29 -2.62
CA LEU A 24 -10.45 12.77 -3.42
C LEU A 24 -10.79 14.11 -4.07
N PRO A 25 -9.87 15.10 -4.01
CA PRO A 25 -10.06 16.36 -4.71
C PRO A 25 -10.07 16.14 -6.22
N VAL A 26 -10.68 17.07 -6.96
CA VAL A 26 -10.83 16.99 -8.43
C VAL A 26 -9.47 16.86 -9.14
N ASP A 27 -8.43 17.46 -8.59
CA ASP A 27 -7.06 17.47 -9.12
C ASP A 27 -6.16 16.34 -8.55
N ALA A 28 -6.71 15.36 -7.82
CA ALA A 28 -5.93 14.31 -7.16
C ALA A 28 -4.98 13.55 -8.10
N HIS A 29 -5.41 13.28 -9.33
CA HIS A 29 -4.63 12.64 -10.38
C HIS A 29 -3.38 13.46 -10.76
N ILE A 30 -3.51 14.78 -10.90
CA ILE A 30 -2.40 15.71 -11.18
C ILE A 30 -1.41 15.69 -10.02
N ARG A 31 -1.91 15.79 -8.77
CA ARG A 31 -1.08 15.80 -7.56
C ARG A 31 -0.34 14.48 -7.32
N SER A 32 -0.89 13.36 -7.81
CA SER A 32 -0.34 12.03 -7.63
C SER A 32 0.66 11.63 -8.71
N ASN A 33 0.57 12.23 -9.90
CA ASN A 33 1.42 11.88 -11.05
C ASN A 33 2.92 12.02 -10.73
N GLY A 34 3.66 10.92 -10.92
CA GLY A 34 5.09 10.83 -10.61
C GLY A 34 5.44 10.76 -9.12
N ARG A 35 4.46 10.84 -8.21
CA ARG A 35 4.66 10.76 -6.76
C ARG A 35 4.08 9.48 -6.16
N VAL A 36 2.98 8.99 -6.72
CA VAL A 36 2.29 7.77 -6.31
C VAL A 36 2.47 6.73 -7.40
N ARG A 37 2.82 5.49 -7.01
CA ARG A 37 2.85 4.33 -7.91
C ARG A 37 1.89 3.28 -7.37
N ILE A 38 0.99 2.81 -8.22
CA ILE A 38 -0.02 1.81 -7.89
C ILE A 38 0.30 0.51 -8.61
N ALA A 39 0.47 -0.57 -7.86
CA ALA A 39 0.73 -1.90 -8.41
C ALA A 39 -0.58 -2.61 -8.75
N VAL A 40 -0.66 -3.17 -9.96
CA VAL A 40 -1.74 -4.06 -10.39
C VAL A 40 -1.14 -5.27 -11.09
N THR A 41 -1.85 -6.40 -11.09
CA THR A 41 -1.43 -7.58 -11.85
C THR A 41 -2.29 -7.72 -13.09
N GLU A 42 -1.67 -7.70 -14.27
CA GLU A 42 -2.32 -8.05 -15.54
C GLU A 42 -2.40 -9.57 -15.69
N ILE A 43 -3.61 -10.06 -15.97
CA ILE A 43 -3.87 -11.47 -16.24
C ILE A 43 -3.53 -11.76 -17.70
N LEU A 44 -2.40 -12.41 -17.89
CA LEU A 44 -1.99 -13.06 -19.13
C LEU A 44 -1.69 -14.53 -18.82
N TRP A 45 -1.30 -15.32 -19.83
CA TRP A 45 -0.81 -16.69 -19.61
C TRP A 45 0.33 -16.74 -18.57
N ARG A 46 1.18 -15.71 -18.55
CA ARG A 46 2.09 -15.41 -17.42
C ARG A 46 1.67 -14.08 -16.79
N PRO A 47 1.20 -14.07 -15.53
CA PRO A 47 0.83 -12.84 -14.85
C PRO A 47 1.95 -11.79 -14.90
N ARG A 48 1.58 -10.55 -15.18
CA ARG A 48 2.54 -9.45 -15.32
C ARG A 48 2.20 -8.31 -14.37
N GLY A 49 3.12 -7.95 -13.48
CA GLY A 49 2.98 -6.77 -12.63
C GLY A 49 3.12 -5.48 -13.42
N LEU A 50 2.23 -4.53 -13.19
CA LEU A 50 2.26 -3.18 -13.75
C LEU A 50 2.34 -2.16 -12.62
N LEU A 51 3.18 -1.15 -12.81
CA LEU A 51 3.22 0.03 -11.94
C LEU A 51 2.62 1.21 -12.70
N VAL A 52 1.52 1.73 -12.18
CA VAL A 52 0.83 2.89 -12.72
C VAL A 52 1.23 4.12 -11.92
N ASP A 53 1.89 5.07 -12.56
CA ASP A 53 2.40 6.30 -11.93
C ASP A 53 1.98 7.58 -12.67
N LYS A 54 1.18 7.42 -13.74
CA LYS A 54 0.55 8.46 -14.53
C LYS A 54 -0.94 8.18 -14.64
N PHE A 55 -1.75 9.19 -14.34
CA PHE A 55 -3.20 9.19 -14.24
C PHE A 55 -3.74 10.33 -15.09
N ASP A 56 -4.66 10.01 -16.00
CA ASP A 56 -5.19 10.96 -16.99
C ASP A 56 -6.38 11.78 -16.43
N SER A 57 -7.04 11.25 -15.40
CA SER A 57 -8.17 11.89 -14.72
C SER A 57 -8.31 11.39 -13.28
N LYS A 58 -9.14 12.06 -12.47
CA LYS A 58 -9.52 11.57 -11.13
C LYS A 58 -10.11 10.16 -11.21
N GLU A 59 -10.97 9.91 -12.18
CA GLU A 59 -11.60 8.61 -12.39
C GLU A 59 -10.57 7.52 -12.73
N ASP A 60 -9.57 7.83 -13.56
CA ASP A 60 -8.50 6.90 -13.91
C ASP A 60 -7.59 6.59 -12.71
N LEU A 61 -7.31 7.56 -11.83
CA LEU A 61 -6.67 7.32 -10.54
C LEU A 61 -7.53 6.40 -9.64
N ILE A 62 -8.82 6.68 -9.51
CA ILE A 62 -9.75 5.83 -8.73
C ILE A 62 -9.79 4.42 -9.28
N ASN A 63 -9.85 4.27 -10.60
CA ASN A 63 -9.81 2.97 -11.28
C ASN A 63 -8.51 2.22 -10.96
N ALA A 64 -7.36 2.89 -10.96
CA ALA A 64 -6.08 2.28 -10.59
C ALA A 64 -6.09 1.79 -9.13
N VAL A 65 -6.52 2.63 -8.17
CA VAL A 65 -6.61 2.27 -6.74
C VAL A 65 -7.58 1.10 -6.53
N PHE A 66 -8.75 1.16 -7.17
CA PHE A 66 -9.75 0.11 -7.13
C PHE A 66 -9.20 -1.22 -7.65
N THR A 67 -8.54 -1.21 -8.81
CA THR A 67 -7.96 -2.42 -9.41
C THR A 67 -6.84 -2.98 -8.54
N SER A 68 -6.00 -2.13 -7.96
CA SER A 68 -4.94 -2.54 -7.02
C SER A 68 -5.48 -3.20 -5.76
N SER A 69 -6.69 -2.84 -5.35
CA SER A 69 -7.40 -3.44 -4.22
C SER A 69 -8.27 -4.64 -4.63
N PHE A 70 -8.35 -5.00 -5.92
CA PHE A 70 -9.25 -6.02 -6.44
C PHE A 70 -8.76 -7.44 -6.16
N ILE A 71 -8.94 -7.88 -4.92
CA ILE A 71 -8.67 -9.26 -4.50
C ILE A 71 -9.69 -10.19 -5.17
N PRO A 72 -9.25 -11.17 -5.99
CA PRO A 72 -10.13 -12.07 -6.73
C PRO A 72 -11.15 -12.79 -5.83
N GLY A 73 -12.43 -12.70 -6.18
CA GLY A 73 -13.49 -13.38 -5.43
C GLY A 73 -13.83 -12.74 -4.07
N TYR A 74 -13.25 -11.60 -3.72
CA TYR A 74 -13.57 -10.87 -2.48
C TYR A 74 -14.20 -9.50 -2.75
N LEU A 75 -13.54 -8.61 -3.51
CA LEU A 75 -14.06 -7.24 -3.72
C LEU A 75 -15.35 -7.19 -4.53
N ALA A 76 -15.54 -8.13 -5.46
CA ALA A 76 -16.71 -8.29 -6.31
C ALA A 76 -16.88 -9.76 -6.68
N PRO A 77 -18.08 -10.22 -7.10
CA PRO A 77 -18.33 -11.61 -7.48
C PRO A 77 -17.79 -11.89 -8.91
N ARG A 78 -16.56 -11.46 -9.17
CA ARG A 78 -15.83 -11.62 -10.43
C ARG A 78 -14.36 -11.92 -10.12
N PRO A 79 -13.68 -12.74 -10.94
CA PRO A 79 -12.29 -13.11 -10.70
C PRO A 79 -11.30 -12.01 -11.05
N ALA A 80 -11.71 -11.02 -11.86
CA ALA A 80 -10.87 -9.93 -12.33
C ALA A 80 -11.72 -8.71 -12.74
N THR A 81 -11.05 -7.57 -12.98
CA THR A 81 -11.66 -6.31 -13.44
C THR A 81 -10.92 -5.74 -14.64
N MET A 82 -11.58 -4.90 -15.44
CA MET A 82 -10.94 -4.21 -16.57
C MET A 82 -10.29 -2.91 -16.09
N PHE A 83 -9.02 -2.70 -16.45
CA PHE A 83 -8.29 -1.45 -16.22
C PHE A 83 -7.47 -1.11 -17.48
N ARG A 84 -7.74 0.06 -18.08
CA ARG A 84 -7.09 0.50 -19.33
C ARG A 84 -7.04 -0.57 -20.43
N ASN A 85 -8.19 -1.20 -20.69
CA ASN A 85 -8.36 -2.28 -21.67
C ASN A 85 -7.55 -3.56 -21.39
N ARG A 86 -7.12 -3.77 -20.13
CA ARG A 86 -6.44 -4.99 -19.66
C ARG A 86 -7.27 -5.65 -18.58
N LEU A 87 -7.26 -6.98 -18.56
CA LEU A 87 -7.86 -7.75 -17.48
C LEU A 87 -6.87 -7.80 -16.31
N CYS A 88 -7.26 -7.29 -15.15
CA CYS A 88 -6.37 -7.07 -14.01
C CYS A 88 -6.99 -7.51 -12.68
N ILE A 89 -6.12 -7.74 -11.71
CA ILE A 89 -6.42 -7.98 -10.28
C ILE A 89 -5.47 -7.15 -9.41
N ASP A 90 -5.54 -7.35 -8.10
CA ASP A 90 -4.67 -6.70 -7.12
C ASP A 90 -3.16 -6.85 -7.45
N GLY A 91 -2.39 -5.88 -6.97
CA GLY A 91 -0.94 -5.86 -7.15
C GLY A 91 -0.20 -6.86 -6.26
N GLY A 92 -0.84 -7.39 -5.22
CA GLY A 92 -0.25 -8.28 -4.23
C GLY A 92 0.27 -9.58 -4.83
N LEU A 93 -0.38 -10.09 -5.90
CA LEU A 93 0.05 -11.32 -6.56
C LEU A 93 1.45 -11.22 -7.20
N THR A 94 1.83 -10.06 -7.74
CA THR A 94 3.10 -9.89 -8.47
C THR A 94 4.08 -8.92 -7.82
N LEU A 95 3.57 -7.88 -7.16
CA LEU A 95 4.33 -6.75 -6.63
C LEU A 95 3.82 -6.39 -5.22
N PHE A 96 3.74 -7.38 -4.32
CA PHE A 96 3.30 -7.18 -2.93
C PHE A 96 4.05 -6.06 -2.21
N MET A 97 5.36 -5.95 -2.49
CA MET A 97 6.19 -4.81 -2.10
C MET A 97 6.74 -4.16 -3.38
N PRO A 98 6.09 -3.09 -3.90
CA PRO A 98 6.47 -2.48 -5.16
C PRO A 98 7.92 -1.98 -5.16
N PRO A 99 8.66 -2.13 -6.28
CA PRO A 99 10.00 -1.59 -6.38
C PRO A 99 9.97 -0.05 -6.38
N THR A 100 11.08 0.52 -5.93
CA THR A 100 11.28 1.96 -5.78
C THR A 100 12.55 2.35 -6.51
N SER A 101 12.55 3.57 -7.07
CA SER A 101 13.71 4.18 -7.71
C SER A 101 14.48 5.11 -6.76
N ALA A 102 13.99 5.32 -5.55
CA ALA A 102 14.63 6.20 -4.58
C ALA A 102 15.87 5.52 -3.99
N ALA A 103 16.95 6.30 -3.77
CA ALA A 103 18.19 5.80 -3.17
C ALA A 103 17.96 5.20 -1.78
N GLN A 104 17.00 5.74 -1.04
CA GLN A 104 16.51 5.19 0.22
C GLN A 104 14.99 5.09 0.18
N THR A 105 14.45 4.04 0.79
CA THR A 105 13.00 3.84 0.90
C THR A 105 12.67 3.17 2.21
N VAL A 106 11.79 3.80 2.97
CA VAL A 106 11.18 3.17 4.15
C VAL A 106 10.05 2.28 3.66
N ARG A 107 10.21 0.96 3.82
CA ARG A 107 9.19 -0.01 3.48
C ARG A 107 8.37 -0.34 4.71
N VAL A 108 7.05 -0.34 4.57
CA VAL A 108 6.09 -0.58 5.66
C VAL A 108 5.26 -1.82 5.33
N CYS A 109 5.09 -2.73 6.29
CA CYS A 109 4.27 -3.93 6.13
C CYS A 109 3.39 -4.13 7.36
N ALA A 110 2.07 -4.25 7.16
CA ALA A 110 1.12 -4.48 8.24
C ALA A 110 1.17 -5.91 8.84
N PHE A 111 1.86 -6.82 8.17
CA PHE A 111 2.09 -8.20 8.62
C PHE A 111 3.54 -8.39 9.08
N PRO A 112 3.83 -9.37 9.94
CA PRO A 112 5.21 -9.75 10.26
C PRO A 112 5.97 -10.11 8.98
N ALA A 113 6.89 -9.23 8.56
CA ALA A 113 7.60 -9.31 7.29
C ALA A 113 8.50 -10.55 7.25
N SER A 114 9.13 -10.87 8.38
CA SER A 114 9.93 -12.08 8.58
C SER A 114 9.16 -13.36 8.21
N ARG A 115 7.87 -13.43 8.55
CA ARG A 115 7.00 -14.58 8.26
C ARG A 115 6.54 -14.65 6.80
N LEU A 116 6.53 -13.51 6.11
CA LEU A 116 6.23 -13.43 4.68
C LEU A 116 7.48 -13.58 3.80
N GLY A 117 8.66 -13.77 4.39
CA GLY A 117 9.93 -13.84 3.65
C GLY A 117 10.32 -12.52 2.99
N LEU A 118 9.73 -11.40 3.42
CA LEU A 118 10.02 -10.08 2.87
C LEU A 118 11.29 -9.52 3.50
N GLN A 119 12.21 -9.05 2.65
CA GLN A 119 13.48 -8.47 3.09
C GLN A 119 13.49 -6.94 2.95
N GLY A 120 14.30 -6.30 3.80
CA GLY A 120 14.47 -4.84 3.79
C GLY A 120 13.19 -4.08 4.15
N ILE A 121 12.29 -4.70 4.91
CA ILE A 121 11.14 -4.00 5.51
C ILE A 121 11.64 -3.20 6.70
N GLY A 122 11.33 -1.90 6.73
CA GLY A 122 11.72 -1.01 7.82
C GLY A 122 10.74 -1.10 8.97
N ILE A 123 9.46 -0.82 8.70
CA ILE A 123 8.41 -0.77 9.72
C ILE A 123 7.49 -1.98 9.53
N SER A 124 7.42 -2.84 10.54
CA SER A 124 6.49 -3.98 10.59
C SER A 124 6.26 -4.42 12.04
N PRO A 125 5.30 -5.33 12.30
CA PRO A 125 5.16 -5.97 13.60
C PRO A 125 6.44 -6.68 14.12
N ASP A 126 7.44 -6.94 13.27
CA ASP A 126 8.73 -7.49 13.71
C ASP A 126 9.54 -6.48 14.56
N CYS A 127 9.26 -5.17 14.45
CA CYS A 127 9.90 -4.13 15.25
C CYS A 127 9.54 -4.26 16.75
N ASN A 128 8.32 -4.70 17.06
CA ASN A 128 7.85 -4.88 18.44
C ASN A 128 6.98 -6.13 18.56
N PRO A 129 7.56 -7.35 18.64
CA PRO A 129 6.83 -8.60 18.42
C PRO A 129 5.88 -9.03 19.55
N GLU A 130 5.82 -8.29 20.66
CA GLU A 130 5.00 -8.65 21.82
C GLU A 130 3.51 -8.37 21.61
N ASN A 131 2.65 -9.18 22.25
CA ASN A 131 1.18 -9.00 22.29
C ASN A 131 0.51 -8.89 20.90
N ARG A 132 1.08 -9.57 19.90
CA ARG A 132 0.59 -9.57 18.52
C ARG A 132 -0.52 -10.61 18.31
N ALA A 133 -1.43 -10.26 17.41
CA ALA A 133 -2.43 -11.18 16.90
C ALA A 133 -1.75 -12.34 16.15
N SER A 134 -2.39 -13.51 16.18
CA SER A 134 -1.94 -14.65 15.42
C SER A 134 -2.08 -14.41 13.90
N PRO A 135 -1.32 -15.13 13.05
CA PRO A 135 -1.46 -15.01 11.60
C PRO A 135 -2.89 -15.28 11.11
N ARG A 136 -3.61 -16.19 11.78
CA ARG A 136 -4.99 -16.52 11.45
C ARG A 136 -5.92 -15.35 11.73
N GLU A 137 -5.78 -14.70 12.88
CA GLU A 137 -6.56 -13.50 13.22
C GLU A 137 -6.27 -12.36 12.25
N LEU A 138 -5.00 -12.08 11.97
CA LEU A 138 -4.62 -11.02 11.01
C LEU A 138 -5.16 -11.30 9.60
N PHE A 139 -5.09 -12.55 9.14
CA PHE A 139 -5.63 -12.92 7.83
C PHE A 139 -7.14 -12.77 7.77
N ASN A 140 -7.85 -13.20 8.82
CA ASN A 140 -9.29 -13.00 8.93
C ASN A 140 -9.63 -11.50 8.92
N TRP A 141 -8.91 -10.69 9.70
CA TRP A 141 -9.17 -9.25 9.80
C TRP A 141 -8.80 -8.45 8.55
N ALA A 142 -7.95 -9.01 7.68
CA ALA A 142 -7.67 -8.42 6.37
C ALA A 142 -8.87 -8.51 5.42
N LEU A 143 -9.78 -9.47 5.63
CA LEU A 143 -10.96 -9.70 4.81
C LEU A 143 -12.26 -9.30 5.51
N GLU A 144 -12.32 -9.34 6.84
CA GLU A 144 -13.51 -8.97 7.60
C GLU A 144 -13.12 -8.00 8.71
N PRO A 145 -13.76 -6.83 8.82
CA PRO A 145 -13.36 -5.83 9.80
C PRO A 145 -13.49 -6.40 11.20
N ALA A 146 -12.42 -6.25 11.99
CA ALA A 146 -12.45 -6.59 13.40
C ALA A 146 -13.39 -5.67 14.20
N ALA A 147 -13.60 -5.98 15.47
CA ALA A 147 -14.24 -5.07 16.41
C ALA A 147 -13.43 -3.76 16.53
N ASP A 148 -14.11 -2.66 16.87
CA ASP A 148 -13.49 -1.31 16.86
C ASP A 148 -12.30 -1.20 17.80
N ASP A 149 -12.38 -1.81 18.99
CA ASP A 149 -11.28 -1.86 19.96
C ASP A 149 -10.06 -2.61 19.42
N ILE A 150 -10.27 -3.60 18.55
CA ILE A 150 -9.19 -4.32 17.88
C ILE A 150 -8.57 -3.45 16.79
N LEU A 151 -9.36 -2.70 16.02
CA LEU A 151 -8.85 -1.78 15.00
C LEU A 151 -8.04 -0.65 15.64
N ASP A 152 -8.52 -0.09 16.75
CA ASP A 152 -7.79 0.91 17.55
C ASP A 152 -6.48 0.34 18.07
N LYS A 153 -6.50 -0.90 18.59
CA LYS A 153 -5.29 -1.59 19.02
C LYS A 153 -4.29 -1.81 17.88
N LEU A 154 -4.75 -2.19 16.68
CA LEU A 154 -3.89 -2.36 15.51
C LEU A 154 -3.25 -1.04 15.07
N PHE A 155 -3.99 0.06 15.14
CA PHE A 155 -3.47 1.40 14.90
C PHE A 155 -2.35 1.76 15.89
N GLU A 156 -2.59 1.59 17.19
CA GLU A 156 -1.61 1.86 18.25
C GLU A 156 -0.36 0.98 18.11
N LEU A 157 -0.53 -0.29 17.74
CA LEU A 157 0.59 -1.19 17.47
C LEU A 157 1.44 -0.72 16.28
N GLY A 158 0.80 -0.27 15.19
CA GLY A 158 1.51 0.29 14.04
C GLY A 158 2.29 1.56 14.38
N TYR A 159 1.74 2.43 15.24
CA TYR A 159 2.44 3.61 15.74
C TYR A 159 3.70 3.21 16.55
N ARG A 160 3.58 2.20 17.42
CA ARG A 160 4.73 1.69 18.18
C ARG A 160 5.79 1.07 17.28
N ASP A 161 5.40 0.34 16.24
CA ASP A 161 6.34 -0.22 15.25
C ASP A 161 7.13 0.89 14.55
N ALA A 162 6.44 1.96 14.14
CA ALA A 162 7.08 3.13 13.54
C ALA A 162 8.01 3.86 14.53
N ALA A 163 7.61 3.97 15.80
CA ALA A 163 8.43 4.60 16.85
C ALA A 163 9.72 3.82 17.11
N VAL A 164 9.64 2.49 17.29
CA VAL A 164 10.82 1.64 17.47
C VAL A 164 11.74 1.72 16.25
N TRP A 165 11.18 1.71 15.05
CA TRP A 165 11.97 1.91 13.84
C TRP A 165 12.66 3.28 13.87
N ALA A 166 11.94 4.37 14.14
CA ALA A 166 12.47 5.73 14.15
C ALA A 166 13.59 5.95 15.18
N GLU A 167 13.51 5.35 16.37
CA GLU A 167 14.58 5.41 17.38
C GLU A 167 15.90 4.78 16.88
N ALA A 168 15.80 3.68 16.12
CA ALA A 168 16.96 3.06 15.48
C ALA A 168 17.44 3.82 14.21
N ASN A 169 16.62 4.77 13.73
CA ASN A 169 16.74 5.44 12.44
C ASN A 169 16.63 6.97 12.60
N PRO A 170 17.53 7.61 13.38
CA PRO A 170 17.45 9.04 13.65
C PRO A 170 17.64 9.85 12.36
N VAL A 171 16.88 10.95 12.24
CA VAL A 171 16.77 11.77 11.02
C VAL A 171 18.13 12.22 10.52
N GLU A 172 19.04 12.58 11.44
CA GLU A 172 20.40 13.07 11.14
C GLU A 172 21.27 12.03 10.42
N LYS A 173 20.93 10.73 10.54
CA LYS A 173 21.64 9.64 9.87
C LYS A 173 21.01 9.24 8.53
N ILE A 174 19.76 9.59 8.31
CA ILE A 174 18.95 9.10 7.18
C ILE A 174 18.76 10.19 6.14
N VAL A 175 18.46 11.41 6.56
CA VAL A 175 18.34 12.54 5.64
C VAL A 175 19.75 13.04 5.36
N ARG A 176 20.27 12.70 4.18
CA ARG A 176 21.48 13.35 3.66
C ARG A 176 21.07 14.70 3.09
N ASP A 177 21.72 15.74 3.57
CA ASP A 177 21.54 17.08 3.03
C ASP A 177 22.37 17.18 1.75
N ASP A 178 21.71 17.11 0.58
CA ASP A 178 22.35 17.18 -0.75
C ASP A 178 23.04 18.55 -1.01
N SER A 179 22.93 19.49 -0.08
CA SER A 179 23.55 20.82 -0.09
C SER A 179 25.08 20.78 0.00
N ASN A 180 25.68 19.76 0.63
CA ASN A 180 27.14 19.69 0.82
C ASN A 180 27.93 19.09 -0.36
N ASP A 181 27.26 18.40 -1.29
CA ASP A 181 27.94 17.77 -2.44
C ASP A 181 28.16 18.74 -3.61
N LEU A 182 27.50 19.90 -3.62
CA LEU A 182 27.67 20.93 -4.64
C LEU A 182 28.91 21.82 -4.41
N GLU A 183 29.39 21.96 -3.17
CA GLU A 183 30.59 22.77 -2.88
C GLU A 183 31.90 22.03 -3.20
N ASN A 184 31.93 20.70 -3.08
CA ASN A 184 33.13 19.92 -3.39
C ASN A 184 33.35 19.65 -4.90
N GLY A 185 32.35 19.92 -5.75
CA GLY A 185 32.44 19.75 -7.20
C GLY A 185 32.98 20.96 -7.97
N GLN A 186 33.11 22.13 -7.32
CA GLN A 186 33.60 23.37 -7.96
C GLN A 186 35.08 23.67 -7.71
N ALA A 187 35.77 22.89 -6.86
CA ALA A 187 37.18 23.07 -6.55
C ALA A 187 38.15 22.28 -7.47
N GLN A 188 37.65 21.62 -8.52
CA GLN A 188 38.48 20.95 -9.55
C GLN A 188 38.05 21.41 -10.95
N LYS A 189 38.48 22.61 -11.32
CA LYS A 189 38.64 23.04 -12.72
C LYS A 189 39.89 23.90 -12.85
#